data_AF-A0A1I2RCU7-F1
#
_entry.id   AF-A0A1I2RCU7-F1
#
_cell.length_a   1.000
_cell.length_b   1.000
_cell.length_c   1.000
_cell.angle_alpha   90.00
_cell.angle_beta   90.00
_cell.angle_gamma   90.00
#
_symmetry.space_group_name_H-M   'P 1'
#
loop_
_entity.id
_entity.type
_entity.pdbx_description
1 polymer ?
#
loop_
_entity_poly.entity_id
_entity_poly.type
_entity_poly.pdbx_seq_one_letter_code
_entity_poly.pdbx_strand_id
1 'polypeptide(L)' 'MDRFILQRSTRPGWWVLTDTQNAVVVRFEQGRFNESQKITGLNDEPVSDYMAVARVMREIGEYMYENHKDLI' A
#
# COMPACT_ATOMS: atom_id res chain seq x y z
N MET A 1 1.21 -15.21 9.89
CA MET A 1 0.68 -13.86 9.71
C MET A 1 1.18 -13.38 8.37
N ASP A 2 0.28 -13.01 7.46
CA ASP A 2 0.67 -12.49 6.16
C ASP A 2 1.25 -11.09 6.32
N ARG A 3 2.39 -10.84 5.69
CA ARG A 3 3.06 -9.53 5.76
C ARG A 3 2.18 -8.44 5.18
N PHE A 4 1.61 -8.69 4.00
CA PHE A 4 0.76 -7.76 3.28
C PHE A 4 -0.70 -8.12 3.47
N ILE A 5 -1.48 -7.17 3.98
CA ILE A 5 -2.92 -7.29 4.14
C ILE A 5 -3.58 -6.31 3.17
N LEU A 6 -4.34 -6.83 2.20
CA LEU A 6 -5.09 -6.01 1.25
C LEU A 6 -6.58 -6.03 1.59
N GLN A 7 -7.18 -4.86 1.72
CA GLN A 7 -8.58 -4.69 2.09
C GLN A 7 -9.25 -3.63 1.21
N ARG A 8 -10.56 -3.79 0.99
CA ARG A 8 -11.38 -2.75 0.36
C ARG A 8 -11.53 -1.58 1.32
N SER A 9 -11.36 -0.37 0.80
CA SER A 9 -11.64 0.85 1.57
C SER A 9 -13.14 1.02 1.78
N THR A 10 -13.51 1.82 2.78
CA THR A 10 -14.88 2.34 2.93
C THR A 10 -15.23 3.32 1.81
N ARG A 11 -14.23 3.91 1.15
CA ARG A 11 -14.42 4.72 -0.05
C ARG A 11 -14.56 3.81 -1.29
N PRO A 12 -15.65 3.90 -2.07
CA PRO A 12 -15.82 3.09 -3.27
C PRO A 12 -14.67 3.28 -4.26
N GLY A 13 -14.20 2.18 -4.85
CA GLY A 13 -13.09 2.17 -5.82
C GLY A 13 -11.69 2.33 -5.21
N TRP A 14 -11.58 2.39 -3.88
CA TRP A 14 -10.28 2.52 -3.19
C TRP A 14 -9.93 1.25 -2.43
N TRP A 15 -8.63 1.02 -2.33
CA TRP A 15 -8.02 -0.13 -1.66
C TRP A 15 -7.01 0.35 -0.62
N VAL A 16 -6.84 -0.46 0.42
CA VAL A 16 -5.89 -0.25 1.51
C VAL A 16 -5.00 -1.46 1.60
N LEU A 17 -3.70 -1.27 1.42
CA LEU A 17 -2.68 -2.28 1.64
C LEU A 17 -1.87 -1.92 2.87
N THR A 18 -1.74 -2.86 3.80
CA THR A 18 -0.97 -2.71 5.03
C THR A 18 0.22 -3.67 5.01
N ASP A 19 1.43 -3.13 5.14
CA ASP A 19 2.63 -3.90 5.47
C ASP A 19 2.78 -3.95 7.00
N THR A 20 2.48 -5.11 7.57
CA THR A 20 2.49 -5.32 9.03
C THR A 20 3.91 -5.37 9.62
N GLN A 21 4.94 -5.63 8.81
CA GLN A 21 6.32 -5.69 9.28
C GLN A 21 6.95 -4.30 9.36
N ASN A 22 6.66 -3.44 8.39
CA ASN A 22 7.20 -2.08 8.32
C ASN A 22 6.24 -1.01 8.85
N ALA A 23 5.05 -1.42 9.32
CA ALA A 23 4.01 -0.51 9.81
C ALA A 23 3.60 0.58 8.79
N VAL A 24 3.56 0.22 7.50
CA VAL A 24 3.20 1.11 6.39
C VAL A 24 1.81 0.80 5.89
N VAL A 25 1.04 1.85 5.60
CA VAL A 25 -0.28 1.78 4.97
C VAL A 25 -0.25 2.53 3.65
N VAL A 26 -0.67 1.85 2.58
CA VAL A 26 -0.78 2.41 1.23
C VAL A 26 -2.25 2.41 0.82
N ARG A 27 -2.76 3.57 0.42
CA ARG A 27 -4.11 3.74 -0.11
C ARG A 27 -4.05 4.15 -1.56
N PHE A 28 -4.86 3.54 -2.40
CA PHE A 28 -4.87 3.82 -3.84
C PHE A 28 -6.26 3.59 -4.44
N GLU A 29 -6.51 4.25 -5.57
CA GLU A 29 -7.67 4.03 -6.44
C GLU A 29 -7.39 2.87 -7.40
N GLN A 30 -8.38 2.00 -7.58
CA GLN A 30 -8.27 0.83 -8.45
C GLN A 30 -7.94 1.24 -9.90
N GLY A 31 -6.97 0.57 -10.51
CA GLY A 31 -6.48 0.85 -11.86
C GLY A 31 -5.66 2.14 -11.99
N ARG A 32 -5.34 2.80 -10.88
CA ARG A 32 -4.52 4.01 -10.82
C ARG A 32 -3.49 3.90 -9.71
N PHE A 33 -2.88 2.73 -9.56
CA PHE A 33 -1.98 2.48 -8.44
C PHE A 33 -0.91 3.56 -8.36
N ASN A 34 -0.09 3.74 -9.40
CA ASN A 34 1.04 4.69 -9.38
C ASN A 34 0.66 6.17 -9.25
N GLU A 35 -0.55 6.55 -9.66
CA GLU A 35 -0.99 7.96 -9.70
C GLU A 35 -1.65 8.40 -8.38
N SER A 36 -2.22 7.45 -7.62
CA SER A 36 -3.10 7.75 -6.49
C SER A 36 -2.54 7.32 -5.13
N GLN A 37 -1.32 6.78 -5.09
CA GLN A 37 -0.71 6.25 -3.86
C GLN A 37 -0.64 7.32 -2.77
N LYS A 38 -1.21 6.98 -1.62
CA LYS A 38 -1.03 7.73 -0.39
C LYS A 38 -0.42 6.81 0.65
N ILE A 39 0.75 7.20 1.16
CA ILE A 39 1.55 6.40 2.07
C ILE A 39 1.51 7.06 3.44
N THR A 40 1.14 6.30 4.47
CA THR A 40 1.14 6.73 5.88
C THR A 40 1.66 5.60 6.78
N GLY A 41 1.97 5.91 8.04
CA GLY A 41 2.13 4.90 9.08
C GLY A 41 0.78 4.31 9.52
N LEU A 42 0.83 3.32 10.42
CA LEU A 42 -0.37 2.64 10.97
C LEU A 42 -1.36 3.61 11.64
N ASN A 43 -0.89 4.68 12.28
CA ASN A 43 -1.73 5.67 12.96
C ASN A 43 -2.04 6.90 12.07
N ASP A 44 -1.98 6.76 10.74
CA ASP A 44 -2.09 7.86 9.78
C ASP A 44 -1.06 8.98 9.97
N GLU A 45 0.05 8.66 10.63
CA GLU A 45 1.18 9.56 10.81
C GLU A 45 2.04 9.64 9.55
N PRO A 46 2.68 10.80 9.29
CA PRO A 46 3.65 10.92 8.21
C PRO A 46 4.80 9.94 8.43
N VAL A 47 5.24 9.29 7.35
CA VAL A 47 6.42 8.42 7.44
C VAL A 47 7.68 9.30 7.43
N SER A 48 8.59 9.04 8.37
CA SER A 48 9.79 9.85 8.57
C SER A 48 11.03 9.33 7.82
N ASP A 49 11.10 8.02 7.56
CA ASP A 49 12.20 7.39 6.82
C ASP A 49 11.82 7.12 5.35
N TYR A 50 12.12 8.09 4.49
CA TYR A 50 11.80 8.01 3.07
C TYR A 50 12.58 6.91 2.32
N MET A 51 13.78 6.54 2.76
CA MET A 51 14.55 5.49 2.11
C MET A 51 13.98 4.11 2.42
N ALA A 52 13.60 3.88 3.68
CA ALA A 52 12.88 2.68 4.07
C ALA A 52 11.54 2.56 3.32
N VAL A 53 10.79 3.66 3.21
CA VAL A 53 9.53 3.71 2.45
C VAL A 53 9.74 3.35 0.99
N ALA A 54 10.75 3.91 0.32
CA ALA A 54 11.01 3.61 -1.09
C ALA A 54 11.26 2.11 -1.32
N ARG A 55 12.00 1.46 -0.40
CA ARG A 55 12.22 0.01 -0.45
C ARG A 55 10.93 -0.78 -0.25
N VAL A 56 10.13 -0.40 0.75
CA VAL A 56 8.83 -1.03 1.04
C VAL A 56 7.88 -0.88 -0.15
N MET A 57 7.83 0.29 -0.78
CA MET A 57 6.97 0.54 -1.94
C MET A 57 7.34 -0.31 -3.15
N ARG A 58 8.62 -0.61 -3.36
CA ARG A 58 9.05 -1.55 -4.41
C ARG A 58 8.51 -2.95 -4.13
N GLU A 59 8.68 -3.44 -2.91
CA GLU A 59 8.22 -4.77 -2.48
C GLU A 59 6.68 -4.87 -2.55
N ILE A 60 5.97 -3.79 -2.21
CA ILE A 60 4.50 -3.71 -2.38
C ILE A 60 4.11 -3.76 -3.87
N GLY A 61 4.83 -3.03 -4.73
CA GLY A 61 4.57 -3.04 -6.17
C GLY A 61 4.73 -4.43 -6.79
N GLU A 62 5.79 -5.15 -6.40
CA GLU A 62 6.03 -6.55 -6.77
C GLU A 62 4.88 -7.45 -6.31
N TYR A 63 4.51 -7.37 -5.03
CA TYR A 63 3.39 -8.14 -4.47
C TYR A 63 2.07 -7.88 -5.20
N MET A 64 1.75 -6.60 -5.49
CA MET A 64 0.52 -6.24 -6.20
C MET A 64 0.52 -6.74 -7.63
N TYR A 65 1.66 -6.69 -8.33
CA TYR A 65 1.76 -7.20 -9.70
C TYR A 65 1.62 -8.72 -9.78
N GLU A 66 2.16 -9.45 -8.80
CA GLU A 66 2.11 -10.92 -8.78
C GLU A 66 0.74 -11.46 -8.36
N ASN A 67 0.05 -10.79 -7.43
CA ASN A 67 -1.13 -11.35 -6.77
C ASN A 67 -2.45 -10.63 -7.10
N HIS A 68 -2.39 -9.35 -7.48
CA HIS A 68 -3.55 -8.45 -7.57
C HIS A 68 -3.46 -7.50 -8.78
N LYS A 69 -2.92 -8.00 -9.90
CA LYS A 69 -2.65 -7.22 -11.11
C LYS A 69 -3.88 -6.52 -11.68
N ASP A 70 -5.06 -7.09 -11.48
CA ASP A 70 -6.36 -6.54 -11.89
C ASP A 70 -6.77 -5.28 -11.11
N LEU A 71 -6.10 -4.98 -10.00
CA LEU A 71 -6.41 -3.84 -9.14
C LEU A 71 -5.51 -2.61 -9.38
N ILE A 72 -4.37 -2.75 -10.08
CA ILE A 72 -3.33 -1.71 -10.15
C ILE A 72 -3.20 -1.02 -11.49
#